data_AF-A0AAX4NE56-F1
#
_entry.id   AF-A0AAX4NE56-F1
#
_cell.length_a   1.000
_cell.length_b   1.000
_cell.length_c   1.000
_cell.angle_alpha   90.00
_cell.angle_beta   90.00
_cell.angle_gamma   90.00
#
_symmetry.space_group_name_H-M   'P 1'
#
loop_
_entity.id
_entity.type
_entity.pdbx_description
1 polymer ?
#
loop_
_entity_poly.entity_id
_entity_poly.type
_entity_poly.pdbx_seq_one_letter_code
_entity_poly.pdbx_strand_id
1 'polypeptide(L)' 'MKAIVVRPPSVGAEIGDIEIKTEKFHGLSVKILENGICGTDREIVKGMMGEASSPPGDRFMVLGHEALGILEEDGFQKY' A
#
# COMPACT_ATOMS: atom_id res chain seq x y z
N MET A 1 1.30 -4.32 -10.80
CA MET A 1 1.90 -5.04 -9.66
C MET A 1 0.80 -5.62 -8.79
N LYS A 2 1.01 -6.81 -8.21
CA LYS A 2 0.04 -7.40 -7.29
C LYS A 2 0.06 -6.63 -5.97
N ALA A 3 -1.12 -6.38 -5.42
CA ALA A 3 -1.31 -5.71 -4.14
C ALA A 3 -2.47 -6.33 -3.37
N ILE A 4 -2.42 -6.20 -2.04
CA ILE A 4 -3.59 -6.39 -1.19
C ILE A 4 -4.34 -5.06 -1.16
N VAL A 5 -5.61 -5.09 -1.55
CA VAL A 5 -6.43 -3.91 -1.79
C VAL A 5 -7.63 -3.92 -0.87
N VAL A 6 -7.92 -2.76 -0.28
CA VAL A 6 -9.11 -2.51 0.56
C VAL A 6 -9.89 -1.32 0.02
N ARG A 7 -11.17 -1.22 0.40
CA ARG A 7 -12.05 -0.10 0.00
C ARG A 7 -12.72 0.55 1.21
N PRO A 8 -11.97 1.18 2.12
CA PRO A 8 -12.52 1.73 3.36
C PRO A 8 -13.66 2.72 3.08
N PRO A 9 -14.73 2.74 3.91
CA PRO A 9 -14.93 1.92 5.11
C PRO A 9 -15.53 0.53 4.83
N SER A 10 -15.58 0.09 3.58
CA SER A 10 -16.15 -1.20 3.22
C SER A 10 -15.32 -2.36 3.77
N VAL A 11 -16.00 -3.41 4.21
CA VAL A 11 -15.37 -4.64 4.70
C VAL A 11 -14.75 -5.43 3.55
N GLY A 12 -13.60 -6.05 3.83
CA GLY A 12 -12.95 -7.02 2.95
C GLY A 12 -11.59 -6.55 2.43
N ALA A 13 -10.86 -7.51 1.89
CA ALA A 13 -9.61 -7.29 1.17
C ALA A 13 -9.57 -8.21 -0.05
N GLU A 14 -8.95 -7.75 -1.13
CA GLU A 14 -8.76 -8.51 -2.36
C GLU A 14 -7.30 -8.45 -2.81
N ILE A 15 -6.84 -9.50 -3.49
CA ILE A 15 -5.57 -9.44 -4.22
C ILE A 15 -5.89 -8.91 -5.62
N GLY A 16 -5.36 -7.74 -5.96
CA GLY A 16 -5.58 -7.09 -7.25
C GLY A 16 -4.27 -6.85 -7.99
N ASP A 17 -4.33 -6.89 -9.33
CA ASP A 17 -3.27 -6.36 -10.19
C ASP A 17 -3.52 -4.87 -10.43
N ILE A 18 -2.66 -4.03 -9.86
CA ILE A 18 -2.78 -2.57 -9.86
C ILE A 18 -1.67 -1.95 -10.72
N GLU A 19 -2.02 -0.94 -11.51
CA GLU A 19 -1.05 -0.09 -12.18
C GLU A 19 -0.57 1.01 -11.23
N ILE A 20 0.74 1.09 -10.99
CA ILE A 20 1.34 2.18 -10.21
C ILE A 20 1.73 3.29 -11.19
N LYS A 21 1.18 4.48 -10.98
CA LYS A 21 1.62 5.71 -11.65
C LYS A 21 2.80 6.29 -10.87
N THR A 22 4.02 5.94 -11.27
CA THR A 22 5.27 6.33 -10.58
C THR A 22 5.44 7.84 -10.47
N GLU A 23 4.86 8.61 -11.40
CA GLU A 23 4.79 10.08 -11.40
C GLU A 23 4.18 10.71 -10.14
N LYS A 24 3.38 9.96 -9.36
CA LYS A 24 2.82 10.42 -8.08
C LYS A 24 3.78 10.24 -6.89
N PHE A 25 4.90 9.57 -7.07
CA PHE A 25 5.80 9.19 -5.99
C PHE A 25 7.14 9.92 -6.12
N HIS A 26 7.63 10.42 -4.99
CA HIS A 26 8.98 10.94 -4.85
C HIS A 26 9.76 9.96 -3.97
N GLY A 27 10.89 9.44 -4.44
CA GLY A 27 11.72 8.51 -3.67
C GLY A 27 12.35 7.43 -4.52
N LEU A 28 12.74 6.34 -3.86
CA LEU A 28 13.43 5.20 -4.44
C LEU A 28 12.47 4.03 -4.66
N SER A 29 12.70 3.24 -5.71
CA SER A 29 11.93 2.02 -5.95
C SER A 29 12.38 0.91 -5.00
N VAL A 30 11.43 0.34 -4.26
CA VAL A 30 11.66 -0.75 -3.33
C VAL A 30 10.81 -1.95 -3.73
N LYS A 31 11.46 -3.08 -4.01
CA LYS A 31 10.79 -4.36 -4.19
C LYS A 31 10.48 -4.96 -2.83
N ILE A 32 9.19 -5.07 -2.51
CA ILE A 32 8.73 -5.68 -1.27
C ILE A 32 8.97 -7.19 -1.31
N LEU A 33 9.59 -7.70 -0.24
CA LEU A 33 9.89 -9.13 -0.04
C LEU A 33 8.88 -9.75 0.93
N GLU A 34 8.60 -9.05 2.03
CA GLU A 34 7.70 -9.52 3.08
C GLU A 34 6.88 -8.35 3.65
N ASN A 35 5.69 -8.65 4.18
CA ASN A 35 4.88 -7.70 4.93
C ASN A 35 4.50 -8.29 6.29
N GLY A 36 4.55 -7.44 7.32
CA GLY A 36 3.89 -7.69 8.60
C GLY A 36 2.39 -7.40 8.51
N ILE A 37 1.63 -7.96 9.46
CA ILE A 37 0.19 -7.70 9.62
C ILE A 37 -0.08 -7.50 11.10
N CYS A 38 -0.69 -6.37 11.45
CA CYS A 38 -1.01 -6.02 12.83
C CYS A 38 -2.53 -5.88 13.08
N GLY A 39 -2.90 -5.33 14.24
CA GLY A 39 -4.29 -5.06 14.60
C GLY A 39 -4.95 -4.04 13.67
N THR A 40 -4.23 -2.97 13.32
CA THR A 40 -4.71 -1.88 12.45
C THR A 40 -5.14 -2.41 11.09
N ASP A 41 -4.37 -3.30 10.47
CA ASP A 41 -4.73 -3.90 9.18
C ASP A 41 -6.06 -4.67 9.29
N ARG A 42 -6.27 -5.39 10.41
CA ARG A 42 -7.51 -6.13 10.66
C ARG A 42 -8.69 -5.22 10.90
N GLU A 43 -8.50 -4.07 11.55
CA GLU A 43 -9.55 -3.06 11.75
C GLU A 43 -9.97 -2.41 10.43
N ILE A 44 -9.01 -2.09 9.56
CA ILE A 44 -9.27 -1.58 8.21
C ILE A 44 -10.06 -2.60 7.39
N VAL A 45 -9.61 -3.85 7.36
CA VAL A 45 -10.31 -4.94 6.63
C VAL A 45 -11.72 -5.18 7.17
N LYS A 46 -11.96 -4.95 8.46
CA LYS A 46 -13.28 -5.06 9.09
C LYS A 46 -14.14 -3.80 8.96
N GLY A 47 -13.66 -2.75 8.28
CA GLY A 47 -14.37 -1.48 8.16
C GLY A 47 -14.58 -0.76 9.50
N MET A 48 -13.74 -1.05 10.50
CA MET A 48 -13.86 -0.52 11.86
C MET A 48 -13.05 0.77 12.06
N MET A 49 -12.07 1.03 11.21
CA MET A 49 -11.19 2.19 11.32
C MET A 49 -11.79 3.38 10.57
N GLY A 50 -12.32 4.36 11.31
CA GLY A 50 -13.01 5.52 10.75
C GLY A 50 -12.09 6.50 10.01
N GLU A 51 -10.81 6.53 10.38
CA GLU A 51 -9.78 7.37 9.78
C GLU A 51 -9.22 6.79 8.47
N ALA A 52 -9.46 5.49 8.21
CA ALA A 52 -9.01 4.84 7.00
C ALA A 52 -9.80 5.35 5.79
N SER A 53 -9.10 5.88 4.80
CA SER A 53 -9.70 6.40 3.56
C SER A 53 -8.81 6.09 2.37
N SER A 54 -9.42 6.01 1.18
CA SER A 54 -8.66 5.86 -0.06
C SER A 54 -7.98 7.18 -0.43
N PRO A 55 -6.80 7.16 -1.08
CA PRO A 55 -6.15 8.37 -1.58
C PRO A 55 -7.09 9.21 -2.47
N PRO A 56 -6.91 10.55 -2.52
CA PRO A 56 -7.75 11.41 -3.33
C PRO A 56 -7.81 10.97 -4.81
N GLY A 57 -9.03 10.75 -5.30
CA GLY A 57 -9.28 10.31 -6.67
C GLY A 57 -9.25 8.79 -6.90
N ASP A 58 -8.85 8.01 -5.90
CA ASP A 58 -8.80 6.55 -5.98
C ASP A 58 -9.98 5.91 -5.24
N ARG A 59 -10.46 4.77 -5.75
CA ARG A 59 -11.58 4.00 -5.15
C ARG A 59 -11.12 2.85 -4.26
N PHE A 60 -9.83 2.82 -3.96
CA PHE A 60 -9.19 1.78 -3.17
C PHE A 60 -7.91 2.31 -2.51
N MET A 61 -7.43 1.55 -1.54
CA MET A 61 -6.13 1.75 -0.90
C MET A 61 -5.36 0.43 -0.92
N VAL A 62 -4.06 0.49 -1.19
CA VAL A 62 -3.16 -0.66 -0.98
C VAL A 62 -2.91 -0.78 0.51
N LEU A 63 -3.16 -1.97 1.08
CA LEU A 63 -3.02 -2.25 2.50
C LEU A 63 -1.55 -2.53 2.87
N GLY A 64 -1.21 -2.28 4.15
CA GLY A 64 0.06 -2.65 4.75
C GLY A 64 0.96 -1.44 5.02
N HIS A 65 1.52 -1.40 6.22
CA HIS A 65 2.46 -0.37 6.67
C HIS A 65 3.72 -0.94 7.35
N GLU A 66 3.82 -2.27 7.42
CA GLU A 66 4.97 -3.01 7.94
C GLU A 66 5.60 -3.79 6.78
N ALA A 67 6.70 -3.29 6.21
CA ALA A 67 7.28 -3.87 5.00
C ALA A 67 8.79 -4.07 5.12
N LEU A 68 9.26 -5.21 4.63
CA LEU A 68 10.67 -5.50 4.36
C LEU A 68 10.87 -5.56 2.85
N GLY A 69 11.82 -4.80 2.34
CA GLY A 69 12.09 -4.73 0.90
C GLY A 69 13.56 -4.52 0.58
N ILE A 70 13.87 -4.72 -0.71
CA ILE A 70 15.18 -4.44 -1.28
C ILE A 70 15.07 -3.27 -2.26
N LEU A 71 16.07 -2.41 -2.26
CA LEU A 71 16.17 -1.32 -3.21
C LEU A 71 16.41 -1.87 -4.62
N GLU A 72 15.65 -1.42 -5.61
CA GLU A 72 15.80 -1.91 -7.00
C GLU A 72 16.91 -1.19 -7.78
N GLU A 73 17.24 0.05 -7.40
CA GLU A 73 18.32 0.87 -7.99
C GLU A 73 19.09 1.59 -6.88
N ASP A 74 20.37 1.89 -7.07
CA ASP A 74 21.16 2.60 -6.07
C ASP A 74 20.62 4.02 -5.83
N GLY A 75 20.26 4.32 -4.59
CA GLY A 75 19.57 5.57 -4.22
C GLY A 75 20.41 6.84 -4.30
N PHE A 76 21.54 6.82 -5.01
CA PHE A 76 22.40 7.98 -5.22
C PHE A 76 21.77 8.91 -6.25
N GLN A 77 20.79 9.71 -5.81
CA GLN A 77 20.55 10.99 -6.46
C GLN A 77 21.75 11.89 -6.16
N LYS A 78 22.57 12.17 -7.18
CA LYS A 78 23.56 13.26 -7.11
C LYS A 78 22.81 14.53 -6.73
N TYR A 79 23.09 15.04 -5.53
CA TYR A 79 22.69 16.35 -5.05
C TYR A 79 23.11 17.46 -6.03
#